data_AF-A0A1C7N067-F1
#
_entry.id   AF-A0A1C7N067-F1
#
_cell.length_a   1.000
_cell.length_b   1.000
_cell.length_c   1.000
_cell.angle_alpha   90.00
_cell.angle_beta   90.00
_cell.angle_gamma   90.00
#
_symmetry.space_group_name_H-M   'P 1'
#
loop_
_entity.id
_entity.type
_entity.pdbx_description
1 polymer ?
#
loop_
_entity_poly.entity_id
_entity_poly.type
_entity_poly.pdbx_seq_one_letter_code
_entity_poly.pdbx_strand_id
1 'polypeptide(L)'
;MLPSILLKKEQGTVLSLLPKVHMLHHLAEDIFRFGLPIHYETEHGKQFNKFIREEILRTNRHNPSKDVATSFAKQFTIRHLINGGSFLVTTTGSDGTKETRRVMEVGYEI
;
A
#
# COMPACT_ATOMS: atom_id res chain seq x y z
N MET A 1 -34.52 31.35 -16.38
CA MET A 1 -34.18 31.82 -15.02
C MET A 1 -33.24 30.78 -14.40
N LEU A 2 -31.95 30.84 -14.72
CA LEU A 2 -30.94 29.93 -14.17
C LEU A 2 -30.20 30.70 -13.06
N PRO A 3 -30.02 30.12 -11.86
CA PRO A 3 -29.26 30.80 -10.83
C PRO A 3 -27.79 30.79 -11.24
N SER A 4 -27.27 32.00 -11.44
CA SER A 4 -25.85 32.32 -11.50
C SER A 4 -25.13 31.62 -10.35
N ILE A 5 -24.43 30.54 -10.68
CA ILE A 5 -23.45 29.90 -9.79
C ILE A 5 -22.52 31.01 -9.34
N LEU A 6 -22.66 31.33 -8.07
CA LEU A 6 -21.88 32.32 -7.36
C LEU A 6 -20.43 31.83 -7.41
N LEU A 7 -19.68 32.25 -8.43
CA LEU A 7 -18.22 32.24 -8.42
C LEU A 7 -17.82 33.15 -7.26
N LYS A 8 -17.76 32.54 -6.07
CA LYS A 8 -17.30 33.16 -4.84
C LYS A 8 -15.85 33.53 -5.10
N LYS A 9 -15.64 34.77 -5.53
CA LYS A 9 -14.32 35.37 -5.71
C LYS A 9 -13.57 35.12 -4.41
N GLU A 10 -12.56 34.24 -4.46
CA GLU A 10 -11.73 33.90 -3.32
C GLU A 10 -11.09 35.20 -2.82
N GLN A 11 -11.64 35.73 -1.73
CA GLN A 11 -10.97 36.76 -0.97
C GLN A 11 -9.82 36.01 -0.30
N GLY A 12 -8.59 36.28 -0.73
CA GLY A 12 -7.39 35.57 -0.30
C GLY A 12 -7.29 35.55 1.22
N THR A 13 -7.82 34.49 1.82
CA THR A 13 -7.63 34.20 3.25
C THR A 13 -6.15 33.92 3.47
N VAL A 14 -5.63 34.23 4.66
CA VAL A 14 -4.22 33.96 5.04
C VAL A 14 -3.80 32.50 4.75
N LEU A 15 -4.77 31.59 4.73
CA LEU A 15 -4.60 30.18 4.37
C LEU A 15 -4.21 29.93 2.90
N SER A 16 -4.57 30.81 1.96
CA SER A 16 -4.29 30.63 0.52
C SER A 16 -2.85 30.98 0.12
N LEU A 17 -2.10 31.67 0.99
CA LEU A 17 -0.74 32.14 0.71
C LEU A 17 0.32 31.06 0.95
N LEU A 18 -0.01 30.02 1.71
CA LEU A 18 0.88 28.91 2.02
C LEU A 18 0.32 27.63 1.37
N PRO A 19 1.00 27.02 0.38
CA PRO A 19 0.45 25.87 -0.36
C PRO A 19 -0.05 24.73 0.53
N LYS A 20 0.67 24.44 1.62
CA LYS A 20 0.28 23.39 2.57
C LYS A 20 -0.96 23.75 3.39
N VAL A 21 -1.15 25.02 3.69
CA VAL A 21 -2.29 25.51 4.47
C VAL A 21 -3.51 25.66 3.57
N HIS A 22 -3.31 25.98 2.28
CA HIS A 22 -4.37 26.01 1.29
C HIS A 22 -5.04 24.63 1.11
N MET A 23 -4.29 23.53 1.26
CA MET A 23 -4.88 22.18 1.25
C MET A 23 -5.97 21.98 2.33
N LEU A 24 -5.89 22.67 3.47
CA LEU A 24 -6.92 22.58 4.52
C LEU A 24 -8.26 23.18 4.08
N HIS A 25 -8.24 24.12 3.13
CA HIS A 25 -9.47 24.67 2.55
C HIS A 25 -10.25 23.60 1.78
N HIS A 26 -9.53 22.68 1.12
CA HIS A 26 -10.12 21.60 0.33
C HIS A 26 -10.42 20.34 1.15
N LEU A 27 -9.99 20.28 2.42
CA LEU A 27 -10.11 19.10 3.27
C LEU A 27 -11.54 18.54 3.36
N ALA A 28 -12.55 19.39 3.45
CA ALA A 28 -13.95 18.94 3.52
C ALA A 28 -14.38 18.26 2.21
N GLU A 29 -14.04 18.85 1.05
CA GLU A 29 -14.33 18.28 -0.26
C GLU A 29 -13.58 16.94 -0.47
N ASP A 30 -12.31 16.89 -0.05
CA ASP A 30 -11.49 15.68 -0.14
C ASP A 30 -12.04 14.55 0.74
N ILE A 31 -12.51 14.85 1.95
CA ILE A 31 -13.15 13.85 2.83
C ILE A 31 -14.42 13.28 2.19
N PHE A 32 -15.26 14.14 1.59
CA PHE A 32 -16.45 13.69 0.88
C PHE A 32 -16.13 12.81 -0.33
N ARG A 33 -15.02 13.09 -1.02
CA ARG A 33 -14.64 12.40 -2.25
C ARG A 33 -13.87 11.09 -2.02
N PHE A 34 -12.97 11.06 -1.03
CA PHE A 34 -12.02 9.96 -0.85
C PHE A 34 -12.13 9.27 0.52
N GLY A 35 -12.94 9.79 1.45
CA GLY A 35 -13.14 9.23 2.78
C GLY A 35 -12.21 9.81 3.84
N LEU A 36 -12.11 9.14 5.00
CA LEU A 36 -11.41 9.71 6.16
C LEU A 36 -9.92 10.01 5.88
N PRO A 37 -9.38 11.14 6.39
CA PRO A 37 -7.99 11.53 6.19
C PRO A 37 -6.94 10.62 6.82
N ILE A 38 -7.36 9.58 7.56
CA ILE A 38 -6.49 8.66 8.30
C ILE A 38 -5.42 8.03 7.39
N HIS A 39 -5.70 7.90 6.09
CA HIS A 39 -4.77 7.33 5.11
C HIS A 39 -4.01 8.38 4.27
N TYR A 40 -4.21 9.68 4.49
CA TYR A 40 -3.44 10.73 3.81
C TYR A 40 -2.06 10.94 4.43
N GLU A 41 -1.87 10.48 5.67
CA GLU A 41 -0.59 10.62 6.33
C GLU A 41 0.48 9.81 5.63
N THR A 42 1.56 10.49 5.24
CA THR A 42 2.73 9.84 4.64
C THR A 42 3.64 9.18 5.68
N GLU A 43 3.34 9.36 6.97
CA GLU A 43 4.16 8.88 8.08
C GLU A 43 4.35 7.37 8.05
N HIS A 44 3.27 6.59 7.89
CA HIS A 44 3.36 5.14 7.83
C HIS A 44 4.23 4.64 6.67
N GLY A 45 4.11 5.26 5.49
CA GLY A 45 4.97 4.95 4.34
C GLY A 45 6.44 5.33 4.60
N LYS A 46 6.69 6.50 5.21
CA LYS A 46 8.05 6.95 5.56
C LYS A 46 8.69 6.07 6.63
N GLN A 47 7.91 5.62 7.61
CA GLN A 47 8.35 4.70 8.66
C GLN A 47 8.77 3.36 8.04
N PHE A 48 8.05 2.88 7.04
CA PHE A 48 8.38 1.62 6.36
C PHE A 48 9.77 1.63 5.70
N ASN A 49 10.22 2.80 5.22
CA ASN A 49 11.56 2.95 4.65
C ASN A 49 12.69 2.60 5.63
N LYS A 50 12.45 2.66 6.94
CA LYS A 50 13.41 2.20 7.95
C LYS A 50 13.66 0.69 7.81
N PHE A 51 12.59 -0.10 7.75
CA PHE A 51 12.68 -1.56 7.64
C PHE A 51 13.29 -2.01 6.31
N ILE A 52 12.96 -1.32 5.21
CA ILE A 52 13.60 -1.57 3.91
C ILE A 52 15.12 -1.40 4.03
N ARG A 53 15.59 -0.31 4.65
CA ARG A 53 17.03 -0.06 4.82
C ARG A 53 17.70 -1.11 5.68
N GLU A 54 17.08 -1.47 6.81
CA GLU A 54 17.59 -2.54 7.68
C GLU A 54 17.73 -3.87 6.93
N GLU A 55 16.75 -4.22 6.10
CA GLU A 55 16.80 -5.45 5.31
C GLU A 55 17.90 -5.39 4.24
N ILE A 56 18.06 -4.27 3.53
CA ILE A 56 19.17 -4.08 2.57
C ILE A 56 20.53 -4.29 3.25
N LEU A 57 20.70 -3.84 4.50
CA LEU A 57 21.95 -4.04 5.25
C LEU A 57 22.25 -5.51 5.54
N ARG A 58 21.23 -6.37 5.62
CA ARG A 58 21.35 -7.81 5.90
C ARG A 58 21.63 -8.65 4.66
N THR A 59 21.46 -8.08 3.46
CA THR A 59 21.72 -8.77 2.19
C THR A 59 23.19 -8.73 1.79
N ASN A 60 23.62 -9.67 0.95
CA ASN A 60 24.94 -9.62 0.30
C ASN A 60 25.01 -8.54 -0.81
N ARG A 61 23.93 -7.77 -1.01
CA ARG A 61 23.79 -6.64 -1.95
C ARG A 61 24.10 -6.94 -3.42
N HIS A 62 24.14 -8.21 -3.81
CA HIS A 62 24.25 -8.59 -5.22
C HIS A 62 22.94 -8.32 -5.99
N ASN A 63 21.79 -8.49 -5.33
CA ASN A 63 20.48 -8.04 -5.82
C ASN A 63 19.58 -7.63 -4.63
N PRO A 64 19.85 -6.47 -4.01
CA PRO A 64 19.20 -6.09 -2.76
C PRO A 64 17.69 -5.96 -2.90
N SER A 65 17.18 -5.52 -4.05
CA SER A 65 15.74 -5.43 -4.29
C SER A 65 15.05 -6.79 -4.27
N LYS A 66 15.62 -7.80 -4.96
CA LYS A 66 15.08 -9.17 -4.96
C LYS A 66 15.15 -9.79 -3.56
N ASP A 67 16.28 -9.58 -2.87
CA ASP A 67 16.53 -10.16 -1.55
C ASP A 67 15.56 -9.59 -0.51
N VAL A 68 15.38 -8.26 -0.49
CA VAL A 68 14.42 -7.56 0.38
C VAL A 68 12.99 -7.98 0.08
N ALA A 69 12.62 -8.03 -1.21
CA ALA A 69 11.29 -8.50 -1.62
C ALA A 69 11.02 -9.93 -1.17
N THR A 70 12.01 -10.82 -1.30
CA THR A 70 11.91 -12.22 -0.85
C THR A 70 11.76 -12.30 0.66
N SER A 71 12.51 -11.50 1.42
CA SER A 71 12.42 -11.46 2.88
C SER A 71 11.05 -11.00 3.36
N PHE A 72 10.53 -9.90 2.80
CA PHE A 72 9.18 -9.42 3.13
C PHE A 72 8.10 -10.42 2.68
N ALA A 73 8.23 -11.04 1.51
CA ALA A 73 7.30 -12.07 1.06
C ALA A 73 7.20 -13.21 2.07
N LYS A 74 8.33 -13.66 2.64
CA LYS A 74 8.34 -14.66 3.72
C LYS A 74 7.61 -14.16 4.98
N GLN A 75 7.89 -12.94 5.42
CA GLN A 75 7.22 -12.37 6.61
C GLN A 75 5.71 -12.24 6.43
N PHE A 76 5.25 -11.75 5.28
CA PHE A 76 3.83 -11.62 4.96
C PHE A 76 3.14 -12.99 4.84
N THR A 77 3.84 -13.95 4.25
CA THR A 77 3.35 -15.33 4.14
C THR A 77 3.13 -15.96 5.50
N ILE A 78 4.11 -15.85 6.41
CA ILE A 78 4.00 -16.36 7.78
C ILE A 78 2.85 -15.67 8.52
N ARG A 79 2.74 -14.34 8.40
CA ARG A 79 1.64 -13.58 9.01
C ARG A 79 0.28 -14.02 8.49
N HIS A 80 0.14 -14.25 7.19
CA HIS A 80 -1.10 -14.74 6.58
C HIS A 80 -1.48 -16.10 7.15
N LEU A 81 -0.52 -17.03 7.25
CA LEU A 81 -0.74 -18.36 7.79
C LEU A 81 -1.15 -18.33 9.27
N ILE A 82 -0.45 -17.55 10.10
CA ILE A 82 -0.77 -17.41 11.54
C ILE A 82 -2.18 -16.86 11.75
N ASN A 83 -2.65 -15.99 10.86
CA ASN A 83 -4.00 -15.43 10.90
C ASN A 83 -5.08 -16.41 10.38
N GLY A 84 -4.74 -17.69 10.11
CA GLY A 84 -5.65 -18.69 9.57
C GLY A 84 -5.84 -18.62 8.05
N GLY A 85 -5.00 -17.86 7.36
CA GLY A 85 -4.97 -17.77 5.91
C GLY A 85 -4.40 -19.04 5.27
N SER A 86 -4.74 -19.26 4.00
CA SER A 86 -4.21 -20.36 3.19
C SER A 86 -3.99 -19.94 1.75
N PHE A 87 -3.20 -20.70 1.00
CA PHE A 87 -2.99 -20.47 -0.43
C PHE A 87 -3.65 -21.57 -1.26
N LEU A 88 -4.17 -21.22 -2.44
CA LEU A 88 -4.67 -22.18 -3.42
C LEU A 88 -3.57 -22.42 -4.45
N VAL A 89 -3.10 -23.66 -4.54
CA VAL A 89 -2.09 -24.06 -5.52
C VAL A 89 -2.77 -24.94 -6.54
N THR A 90 -2.67 -24.56 -7.82
CA THR A 90 -3.17 -25.39 -8.92
C THR A 90 -1.99 -26.05 -9.60
N THR A 91 -1.88 -27.37 -9.46
CA THR A 91 -0.90 -28.19 -10.16
C THR A 91 -1.51 -28.70 -11.44
N THR A 92 -0.82 -28.50 -12.57
CA THR A 92 -1.23 -29.09 -13.85
C THR A 92 -0.39 -30.34 -14.05
N GLY A 93 -1.04 -31.51 -14.08
CA GLY A 93 -0.37 -32.76 -14.40
C GLY A 93 0.13 -32.78 -15.84
N SER A 94 1.05 -33.69 -16.16
CA SER A 94 1.51 -33.98 -17.52
C SER A 94 0.37 -34.25 -18.50
N ASP A 95 -0.75 -34.73 -17.97
CA ASP A 95 -1.93 -35.17 -18.71
C ASP A 95 -2.94 -34.02 -18.93
N GLY A 96 -2.58 -32.80 -18.53
CA GLY A 96 -3.42 -31.59 -18.64
C GLY A 96 -4.44 -31.42 -17.52
N THR A 97 -4.55 -32.40 -16.62
CA THR A 97 -5.46 -32.36 -15.46
C THR A 97 -5.01 -31.28 -14.48
N LYS A 98 -5.93 -30.38 -14.09
CA LYS A 98 -5.67 -29.33 -13.09
C LYS A 98 -6.23 -29.76 -11.75
N GLU A 99 -5.35 -29.94 -10.77
CA GLU A 99 -5.73 -30.20 -9.39
C GLU A 99 -5.48 -28.93 -8.56
N THR A 100 -6.50 -28.46 -7.85
CA THR A 100 -6.37 -27.33 -6.94
C THR A 100 -6.36 -27.83 -5.51
N ARG A 101 -5.26 -27.62 -4.80
CA ARG A 101 -5.11 -27.95 -3.38
C ARG A 101 -4.94 -26.70 -2.53
N ARG A 102 -5.53 -26.72 -1.34
CA ARG A 102 -5.29 -25.70 -0.32
C ARG A 102 -4.01 -26.07 0.41
N VAL A 103 -3.01 -25.20 0.36
CA VAL A 103 -1.72 -25.42 1.03
C VAL A 103 -1.58 -24.42 2.17
N MET A 104 -1.23 -24.96 3.34
CA MET A 104 -0.91 -24.21 4.56
C MET A 104 0.60 -24.11 4.79
N GLU A 105 1.40 -24.70 3.92
CA GLU A 105 2.87 -24.62 3.91
C GLU A 105 3.34 -24.01 2.58
N VAL A 106 4.36 -23.17 2.64
CA VAL A 106 4.95 -22.57 1.45
C VAL A 106 6.24 -23.31 1.13
N GLY A 107 6.15 -24.28 0.23
CA GLY A 107 7.31 -24.84 -0.44
C GLY A 107 7.87 -23.77 -1.38
N TYR A 108 8.93 -23.09 -0.95
CA TYR A 108 9.74 -22.24 -1.81
C TYR A 108 10.97 -23.05 -2.21
N GLU A 109 11.02 -23.53 -3.44
CA GLU A 109 12.27 -24.00 -4.03
C GLU A 109 13.10 -22.76 -4.42
N ILE A 110 14.35 -22.72 -3.95
CA ILE A 110 15.36 -21.69 -4.27
C ILE A 110 16.14 -22.14 -5.49
#